data_AF-A0AAU0RCX1-F1
#
_entry.id   AF-A0AAU0RCX1-F1
#
_cell.length_a   1.000
_cell.length_b   1.000
_cell.length_c   1.000
_cell.angle_alpha   90.00
_cell.angle_beta   90.00
_cell.angle_gamma   90.00
#
_symmetry.space_group_name_H-M   'P 1'
#
loop_
_entity.id
_entity.type
_entity.pdbx_description
1 polymer ?
#
loop_
_entity_poly.entity_id
_entity_poly.type
_entity_poly.pdbx_seq_one_letter_code
_entity_poly.pdbx_strand_id
1 'polypeptide(L)'
;MAAKGDYPIPKFHFQVEWGTDFRMGFTEVSGLDFETEVIEYREGNSKKYNKSKQAGLRKFSNITLKRGTFEGDFDFYNEWSKTYYFQEGNKTGSKYRRTVTIKLLNENHEAIITWKLLNAWPSKVQSTDLKADANEVAIETMELVHEGLEIMEANN
;
A
#
# COMPACT_ATOMS: atom_id res chain seq x y z
N MET A 1 -7.38 -20.72 -10.09
CA MET A 1 -8.17 -20.52 -11.32
C MET A 1 -7.19 -20.18 -12.44
N ALA A 2 -7.50 -20.53 -13.70
CA ALA A 2 -6.68 -20.10 -14.83
C ALA A 2 -6.88 -18.60 -15.06
N ALA A 3 -5.81 -17.88 -15.41
CA ALA A 3 -5.90 -16.46 -15.77
C ALA A 3 -6.94 -16.28 -16.89
N LYS A 4 -7.90 -15.39 -16.68
CA LYS A 4 -9.03 -15.18 -17.58
C LYS A 4 -8.72 -13.98 -18.48
N GLY A 5 -8.61 -14.22 -19.79
CA GLY A 5 -8.37 -13.18 -20.80
C GLY A 5 -7.20 -13.52 -21.75
N ASP A 6 -7.33 -13.12 -23.01
CA ASP A 6 -6.31 -13.33 -24.04
C ASP A 6 -5.15 -12.32 -23.94
N TYR A 7 -5.33 -11.24 -23.17
CA TYR A 7 -4.36 -10.15 -23.03
C TYR A 7 -4.14 -9.76 -21.55
N PRO A 8 -2.91 -9.35 -21.18
CA PRO A 8 -2.62 -8.79 -19.86
C PRO A 8 -3.40 -7.50 -19.59
N ILE A 9 -3.87 -7.32 -18.35
CA ILE A 9 -4.62 -6.13 -17.94
C ILE A 9 -3.66 -4.93 -17.82
N PRO A 10 -4.04 -3.75 -18.33
CA PRO A 10 -3.24 -2.54 -18.17
C PRO A 10 -3.17 -2.08 -16.72
N LYS A 11 -1.97 -1.71 -16.25
CA LYS A 11 -1.73 -1.25 -14.87
C LYS A 11 -2.13 0.20 -14.58
N PHE A 12 -2.48 0.98 -15.60
CA PHE A 12 -2.70 2.43 -15.47
C PHE A 12 -4.11 2.79 -15.00
N HIS A 13 -5.04 1.84 -14.96
CA HIS A 13 -6.41 2.09 -14.53
C HIS A 13 -6.66 1.44 -13.17
N PHE A 14 -6.57 2.26 -12.12
CA PHE A 14 -6.72 1.80 -10.74
C PHE A 14 -7.43 2.87 -9.89
N GLN A 15 -7.99 2.43 -8.78
CA GLN A 15 -8.66 3.28 -7.80
C GLN A 15 -8.16 2.94 -6.41
N VAL A 16 -7.99 3.95 -5.57
CA VAL A 16 -7.62 3.79 -4.17
C VAL A 16 -8.73 4.36 -3.30
N GLU A 17 -9.20 3.57 -2.37
CA GLU A 17 -10.25 3.93 -1.41
C GLU A 17 -9.66 3.94 -0.01
N TRP A 18 -9.79 5.07 0.67
CA TRP A 18 -9.33 5.24 2.05
C TRP A 18 -10.39 5.94 2.90
N GLY A 19 -11.42 5.21 3.29
CA GLY A 19 -12.60 5.80 3.94
C GLY A 19 -13.50 6.56 2.95
N THR A 20 -14.49 7.28 3.48
CA THR A 20 -15.55 7.96 2.69
C THR A 20 -15.17 9.34 2.18
N ASP A 21 -14.29 10.04 2.89
CA ASP A 21 -14.02 11.46 2.67
C ASP A 21 -12.65 11.72 2.01
N PHE A 22 -11.90 10.67 1.69
CA PHE A 22 -10.55 10.80 1.16
C PHE A 22 -10.55 10.83 -0.37
N ARG A 23 -9.83 11.79 -0.93
CA ARG A 23 -9.73 11.93 -2.38
C ARG A 23 -9.05 10.72 -3.04
N MET A 24 -9.73 10.15 -4.03
CA MET A 24 -9.39 8.85 -4.65
C MET A 24 -8.47 8.94 -5.89
N GLY A 25 -7.94 10.13 -6.22
CA GLY A 25 -7.13 10.36 -7.42
C GLY A 25 -5.63 10.28 -7.13
N PHE A 26 -4.97 9.22 -7.60
CA PHE A 26 -3.52 9.01 -7.44
C PHE A 26 -2.85 8.82 -8.80
N THR A 27 -1.63 9.33 -8.91
CA THR A 27 -0.78 9.20 -10.10
C THR A 27 0.02 7.90 -10.07
N GLU A 28 0.44 7.45 -8.88
CA GLU A 28 1.25 6.26 -8.70
C GLU A 28 0.95 5.57 -7.37
N VAL A 29 0.91 4.24 -7.40
CA VAL A 29 0.86 3.36 -6.22
C VAL A 29 1.97 2.33 -6.37
N SER A 30 2.85 2.23 -5.38
CA SER A 30 3.96 1.27 -5.38
C SER A 30 4.15 0.63 -4.01
N GLY A 31 4.96 -0.44 -3.94
CA GLY A 31 5.27 -1.14 -2.70
C GLY A 31 4.32 -2.28 -2.32
N LEU A 32 3.44 -2.72 -3.22
CA LEU A 32 2.52 -3.86 -3.03
C LEU A 32 3.25 -5.23 -2.98
N ASP A 33 4.49 -5.24 -2.51
CA ASP A 33 5.35 -6.41 -2.42
C ASP A 33 5.19 -7.07 -1.04
N PHE A 34 5.19 -8.39 -1.03
CA PHE A 34 5.12 -9.19 0.18
C PHE A 34 6.13 -10.34 0.08
N GLU A 35 6.92 -10.51 1.13
CA GLU A 35 7.95 -11.54 1.19
C GLU A 35 7.73 -12.42 2.43
N THR A 36 8.12 -13.68 2.34
CA THR A 36 8.20 -14.58 3.50
C THR A 36 9.65 -14.95 3.70
N GLU A 37 10.18 -14.66 4.88
CA GLU A 37 11.56 -15.00 5.20
C GLU A 37 11.74 -16.52 5.19
N VAL A 38 12.87 -16.99 4.67
CA VAL A 38 13.18 -18.42 4.63
C VAL A 38 14.08 -18.77 5.81
N ILE A 39 13.56 -19.59 6.73
CA ILE A 39 14.35 -20.14 7.83
C ILE A 39 15.08 -21.37 7.32
N GLU A 40 16.41 -21.30 7.28
CA GLU A 40 17.25 -22.43 6.93
C GLU A 40 17.70 -23.18 8.18
N TYR A 41 17.42 -24.48 8.25
CA TYR A 41 17.80 -25.33 9.37
C TYR A 41 18.60 -26.55 8.90
N ARG A 42 19.65 -26.89 9.64
CA ARG A 42 20.40 -28.13 9.47
C ARG A 42 20.81 -28.68 10.83
N GLU A 43 20.41 -29.91 11.10
CA GLU A 43 20.89 -30.67 12.25
C GLU A 43 22.34 -31.16 12.02
N GLY A 44 23.15 -31.19 13.08
CA GLY A 44 24.57 -31.58 12.98
C GLY A 44 24.79 -33.02 12.52
N ASN A 45 23.80 -33.90 12.73
CA ASN A 45 23.86 -35.30 12.31
C ASN A 45 23.17 -35.56 10.96
N SER A 46 22.86 -34.52 10.19
CA SER A 46 22.17 -34.68 8.91
C SER A 46 23.08 -35.34 7.87
N LYS A 47 22.69 -36.54 7.40
CA LYS A 47 23.41 -37.31 6.37
C LYS A 47 23.39 -36.64 4.99
N LYS A 48 22.50 -35.66 4.77
CA LYS A 48 22.42 -34.91 3.51
C LYS A 48 23.14 -33.56 3.67
N TYR A 49 23.89 -33.16 2.63
CA TYR A 49 24.68 -31.93 2.62
C TYR A 49 23.88 -30.70 2.14
N ASN A 50 22.62 -30.60 2.53
CA ASN A 50 21.76 -29.47 2.21
C ASN A 50 20.96 -29.02 3.44
N LYS A 51 20.62 -27.73 3.49
CA LYS A 51 19.78 -27.18 4.56
C LYS A 51 18.30 -27.43 4.23
N SER A 52 17.50 -27.75 5.25
CA SER A 52 16.04 -27.71 5.14
C SER A 52 15.58 -26.25 5.14
N LYS A 53 14.51 -25.96 4.40
CA LYS A 53 13.93 -24.62 4.29
C LYS A 53 12.52 -24.64 4.85
N GLN A 54 12.23 -23.74 5.78
CA GLN A 54 10.90 -23.53 6.35
C GLN A 54 10.45 -22.09 6.12
N ALA A 55 9.16 -21.89 5.94
CA ALA A 55 8.58 -20.56 5.85
C ALA A 55 8.62 -19.88 7.23
N GLY A 56 9.23 -18.69 7.28
CA GLY A 56 9.35 -17.85 8.46
C GLY A 56 8.27 -16.77 8.52
N LEU A 57 8.64 -15.61 9.04
CA LEU A 57 7.74 -14.46 9.20
C LEU A 57 7.45 -13.79 7.84
N ARG A 58 6.22 -13.29 7.70
CA ARG A 58 5.82 -12.46 6.56
C ARG A 58 6.28 -11.02 6.80
N LYS A 59 6.91 -10.43 5.79
CA LYS A 59 7.24 -9.02 5.74
C LYS A 59 6.42 -8.35 4.65
N PHE A 60 5.92 -7.17 4.97
CA PHE A 60 5.18 -6.33 4.06
C PHE A 60 5.97 -5.05 3.85
N SER A 61 6.13 -4.66 2.57
CA SER A 61 6.76 -3.40 2.22
C SER A 61 5.80 -2.24 2.48
N ASN A 62 6.34 -1.05 2.73
CA ASN A 62 5.52 0.15 2.85
C ASN A 62 4.91 0.50 1.48
N ILE A 63 3.69 1.01 1.49
CA ILE A 63 2.98 1.44 0.27
C ILE A 63 3.26 2.92 0.05
N THR A 64 3.76 3.26 -1.13
CA THR A 64 3.97 4.65 -1.53
C THR A 64 2.86 5.09 -2.45
N LEU A 65 2.19 6.18 -2.09
CA LEU A 65 1.11 6.80 -2.83
C LEU A 65 1.55 8.19 -3.29
N LYS A 66 1.40 8.47 -4.59
CA LYS A 66 1.70 9.79 -5.16
C LYS A 66 0.44 10.40 -5.78
N ARG A 67 0.21 11.68 -5.55
CA ARG A 67 -0.90 12.43 -6.14
C ARG A 67 -0.48 13.86 -6.49
N GLY A 68 -1.18 14.50 -7.42
CA GLY A 68 -1.02 15.93 -7.66
C GLY A 68 -1.51 16.77 -6.47
N THR A 69 -0.86 17.89 -6.18
CA THR A 69 -1.31 18.89 -5.20
C THR A 69 -2.44 19.72 -5.79
N PHE A 70 -3.49 19.98 -5.01
CA PHE A 70 -4.61 20.84 -5.40
C PHE A 70 -4.87 21.89 -4.32
N GLU A 71 -5.40 23.03 -4.72
CA GLU A 71 -5.78 24.10 -3.79
C GLU A 71 -6.84 23.61 -2.79
N GLY A 72 -6.59 23.78 -1.49
CA GLY A 72 -7.50 23.38 -0.40
C GLY A 72 -7.44 21.92 0.02
N ASP A 73 -6.67 21.07 -0.69
CA ASP A 73 -6.51 19.65 -0.36
C ASP A 73 -5.36 19.44 0.62
N PHE A 74 -5.70 19.32 1.90
CA PHE A 74 -4.75 19.05 2.99
C PHE A 74 -4.89 17.63 3.56
N ASP A 75 -5.53 16.72 2.83
CA ASP A 75 -5.90 15.40 3.36
C ASP A 75 -4.69 14.57 3.80
N PHE A 76 -3.61 14.55 3.01
CA PHE A 76 -2.37 13.84 3.37
C PHE A 76 -1.80 14.36 4.70
N TYR A 77 -1.71 15.69 4.85
CA TYR A 77 -1.22 16.32 6.07
C TYR A 77 -2.15 16.08 7.26
N ASN A 78 -3.46 16.16 7.05
CA ASN A 78 -4.47 15.95 8.07
C ASN A 78 -4.47 14.49 8.58
N GLU A 79 -4.35 13.50 7.70
CA GLU A 79 -4.28 12.09 8.11
C GLU A 79 -2.94 11.75 8.78
N TRP A 80 -1.83 12.31 8.29
CA TRP A 80 -0.53 12.17 8.94
C TRP A 80 -0.47 12.82 10.32
N SER A 81 -0.94 14.06 10.46
CA SER A 81 -0.95 14.76 11.75
C SER A 81 -1.80 14.06 12.81
N LYS A 82 -2.96 13.51 12.44
CA LYS A 82 -3.78 12.65 13.32
C LYS A 82 -3.02 11.46 13.89
N THR A 83 -2.06 10.92 13.13
CA THR A 83 -1.20 9.81 13.60
C THR A 83 -0.15 10.29 14.60
N TYR A 84 0.42 11.48 14.41
CA TYR A 84 1.42 12.07 15.33
C TYR A 84 0.84 12.39 16.72
N TYR A 85 -0.33 13.02 16.79
CA TYR A 85 -0.99 13.41 18.06
C TYR A 85 -1.38 12.23 18.97
N PHE A 86 -1.19 10.99 18.52
CA PHE A 86 -1.51 9.78 19.28
C PHE A 86 -0.39 9.33 20.24
N GLN A 87 0.88 9.66 19.96
CA GLN A 87 1.99 9.24 20.84
C GLN A 87 1.97 9.94 22.22
N GLU A 88 1.25 11.07 22.35
CA GLU A 88 1.20 11.90 23.56
C GLU A 88 0.04 11.59 24.54
N GLY A 89 -0.72 10.49 24.36
CA GLY A 89 -1.44 9.88 25.49
C GLY A 89 -2.97 9.87 25.47
N ASN A 90 -3.59 9.35 24.40
CA ASN A 90 -5.02 8.98 24.44
C ASN A 90 -5.23 7.47 24.24
N LYS A 91 -5.79 6.84 25.27
CA LYS A 91 -6.06 5.40 25.38
C LYS A 91 -7.10 4.92 24.37
N THR A 92 -6.68 4.59 23.14
CA THR A 92 -7.31 3.58 22.25
C THR A 92 -6.53 3.54 20.93
N GLY A 93 -5.58 2.60 20.79
CA GLY A 93 -4.70 2.48 19.62
C GLY A 93 -5.33 2.02 18.31
N SER A 94 -6.65 2.09 18.18
CA SER A 94 -7.43 1.47 17.09
C SER A 94 -8.15 2.47 16.17
N LYS A 95 -8.20 3.78 16.51
CA LYS A 95 -9.11 4.72 15.82
C LYS A 95 -8.59 5.30 14.48
N TYR A 96 -7.28 5.31 14.26
CA TYR A 96 -6.65 5.95 13.09
C TYR A 96 -6.02 4.97 12.11
N ARG A 97 -5.92 3.70 12.48
CA ARG A 97 -5.57 2.60 11.58
C ARG A 97 -6.82 2.26 10.78
N ARG A 98 -6.73 2.36 9.46
CA ARG A 98 -7.87 2.12 8.57
C ARG A 98 -7.50 1.08 7.54
N THR A 99 -8.52 0.38 7.06
CA THR A 99 -8.34 -0.45 5.88
C THR A 99 -8.26 0.44 4.65
N VAL A 100 -7.20 0.29 3.86
CA VAL A 100 -7.04 0.93 2.55
C VAL A 100 -7.26 -0.12 1.49
N THR A 101 -8.08 0.20 0.48
CA THR A 101 -8.41 -0.73 -0.60
C THR A 101 -7.91 -0.16 -1.91
N ILE A 102 -7.05 -0.90 -2.60
CA ILE A 102 -6.53 -0.54 -3.92
C ILE A 102 -7.14 -1.52 -4.93
N LYS A 103 -7.78 -1.00 -5.97
CA LYS A 103 -8.50 -1.78 -6.98
C LYS A 103 -7.85 -1.55 -8.33
N LEU A 104 -7.48 -2.61 -9.03
CA LEU A 104 -7.17 -2.59 -10.45
C LEU A 104 -8.48 -2.73 -11.23
N LEU A 105 -8.73 -1.82 -12.16
CA LEU A 105 -10.00 -1.72 -12.87
C LEU A 105 -9.86 -2.19 -14.33
N ASN A 106 -10.93 -2.75 -14.91
CA ASN A 106 -11.04 -3.05 -16.34
C ASN A 106 -11.52 -1.82 -17.14
N GLU A 107 -11.63 -1.97 -18.46
CA GLU A 107 -12.12 -0.90 -19.36
C GLU A 107 -13.54 -0.41 -19.01
N ASN A 108 -14.36 -1.26 -18.39
CA ASN A 108 -15.71 -0.94 -17.91
C ASN A 108 -15.71 -0.32 -16.50
N HIS A 109 -14.55 0.02 -15.93
CA HIS A 109 -14.37 0.55 -14.57
C HIS A 109 -14.77 -0.45 -13.46
N GLU A 110 -14.80 -1.74 -13.76
CA GLU A 110 -15.06 -2.79 -12.78
C GLU A 110 -13.76 -3.27 -12.17
N ALA A 111 -13.74 -3.49 -10.86
CA ALA A 111 -12.57 -4.05 -10.19
C ALA A 111 -12.32 -5.48 -10.69
N ILE A 112 -11.05 -5.79 -11.00
CA ILE A 112 -10.57 -7.13 -11.36
C ILE A 112 -9.70 -7.71 -10.24
N ILE A 113 -8.84 -6.88 -9.66
CA ILE A 113 -7.95 -7.26 -8.56
C ILE A 113 -8.10 -6.22 -7.46
N THR A 114 -8.30 -6.69 -6.23
CA THR A 114 -8.40 -5.82 -5.06
C THR A 114 -7.32 -6.19 -4.06
N TRP A 115 -6.46 -5.23 -3.73
CA TRP A 115 -5.51 -5.30 -2.64
C TRP A 115 -6.09 -4.57 -1.43
N LYS A 116 -6.20 -5.27 -0.31
CA LYS A 116 -6.73 -4.74 0.93
C LYS A 116 -5.62 -4.69 1.97
N LEU A 117 -5.26 -3.46 2.36
CA LEU A 117 -4.25 -3.18 3.37
C LEU A 117 -4.93 -3.10 4.73
N LEU A 118 -4.53 -3.96 5.66
CA LEU A 118 -5.09 -4.02 7.01
C LEU A 118 -4.30 -3.12 7.96
N ASN A 119 -5.02 -2.39 8.80
CA ASN A 119 -4.47 -1.47 9.81
C ASN A 119 -3.46 -0.47 9.23
N ALA A 120 -3.73 0.08 8.04
CA ALA A 120 -2.84 1.02 7.39
C ALA A 120 -2.88 2.40 8.04
N TRP A 121 -1.72 3.06 8.13
CA TRP A 121 -1.56 4.42 8.63
C TRP A 121 -0.38 5.13 7.94
N PRO A 122 -0.43 6.47 7.77
CA PRO A 122 0.62 7.23 7.12
C PRO A 122 1.83 7.44 8.04
N SER A 123 2.99 6.94 7.66
CA SER A 123 4.24 7.15 8.41
C SER A 123 4.94 8.45 8.02
N LYS A 124 4.82 8.84 6.75
CA LYS A 124 5.54 9.97 6.17
C LYS A 124 4.73 10.61 5.05
N VAL A 125 4.75 11.93 5.01
CA VAL A 125 4.22 12.73 3.90
C VAL A 125 5.33 13.65 3.43
N GLN A 126 5.52 13.73 2.12
CA GLN A 126 6.47 14.61 1.45
C GLN A 126 5.68 15.51 0.51
N SER A 127 5.81 16.82 0.72
CA SER A 127 5.33 17.82 -0.20
C SER A 127 6.24 17.92 -1.43
N THR A 128 5.73 18.53 -2.49
CA THR A 128 6.52 18.79 -3.70
C THR A 128 7.68 19.74 -3.42
N ASP A 129 8.78 19.58 -4.15
CA ASP A 129 9.83 20.59 -4.18
C ASP A 129 9.37 21.80 -4.98
N LEU A 130 9.67 23.01 -4.49
CA LEU A 130 9.27 24.26 -5.13
C LEU A 130 10.47 24.87 -5.87
N LYS A 131 10.50 24.72 -7.19
CA LYS A 131 11.58 25.16 -8.06
C LYS A 131 11.06 26.11 -9.14
N ALA A 132 11.50 27.36 -9.10
CA ALA A 132 10.95 28.44 -9.94
C ALA A 132 11.23 28.27 -11.44
N ASP A 133 12.25 27.50 -11.81
CA ASP A 133 12.66 27.20 -13.20
C ASP A 133 12.23 25.80 -13.67
N ALA A 134 11.41 25.08 -12.89
CA ALA A 134 10.86 23.78 -13.27
C ALA A 134 9.49 23.92 -13.98
N ASN A 135 9.19 23.02 -14.93
CA ASN A 135 7.92 22.98 -15.66
C ASN A 135 7.22 21.63 -15.43
N GLU A 136 6.85 21.36 -14.17
CA GLU A 136 6.26 20.11 -13.72
C GLU A 136 5.09 20.40 -12.77
N VAL A 137 4.18 19.42 -12.62
CA VAL A 137 3.06 19.53 -11.68
C VAL A 137 3.55 19.24 -10.27
N ALA A 138 3.04 19.97 -9.29
CA ALA A 138 3.27 19.69 -7.87
C ALA A 138 2.75 18.29 -7.51
N ILE A 139 3.63 17.41 -7.03
CA ILE A 139 3.28 16.05 -6.59
C ILE A 139 3.56 15.89 -5.09
N GLU A 140 2.56 15.45 -4.36
CA GLU A 140 2.70 14.99 -2.98
C GLU A 140 2.89 13.48 -2.94
N THR A 141 3.76 13.03 -2.04
CA THR A 141 4.03 11.62 -1.81
C THR A 141 3.71 11.27 -0.36
N MET A 142 3.07 10.12 -0.14
CA MET A 142 2.76 9.60 1.19
C MET A 142 3.15 8.13 1.28
N GLU A 143 3.84 7.78 2.36
CA GLU A 143 4.18 6.40 2.71
C GLU A 143 3.18 5.88 3.75
N LEU A 144 2.52 4.78 3.42
CA LEU A 144 1.62 4.04 4.29
C LEU A 144 2.33 2.79 4.81
N VAL A 145 2.22 2.56 6.11
CA VAL A 145 2.63 1.32 6.77
C VAL A 145 1.38 0.52 7.08
N HIS A 146 1.41 -0.79 6.86
CA HIS A 146 0.29 -1.68 7.11
C HIS A 146 0.76 -2.99 7.76
N GLU A 147 -0.16 -3.69 8.42
CA GLU A 147 0.15 -4.92 9.16
C GLU A 147 -0.31 -6.19 8.43
N GLY A 148 -1.02 -6.03 7.32
CA GLY A 148 -1.45 -7.14 6.47
C GLY A 148 -1.82 -6.68 5.09
N LEU A 149 -1.65 -7.58 4.11
CA LEU A 149 -2.07 -7.42 2.72
C LEU A 149 -2.89 -8.64 2.33
N GLU A 150 -4.15 -8.41 1.94
CA GLU A 150 -5.01 -9.43 1.36
C GLU A 150 -5.22 -9.13 -0.12
N ILE A 151 -5.09 -10.14 -0.97
CA ILE A 151 -5.34 -10.02 -2.40
C ILE A 151 -6.60 -10.81 -2.71
N MET A 152 -7.58 -10.13 -3.30
CA MET A 152 -8.84 -10.72 -3.71
C MET A 152 -8.97 -10.56 -5.23
N GLU A 153 -9.26 -11.65 -5.92
CA GLU A 153 -9.78 -11.57 -7.28
C GLU A 153 -11.21 -11.06 -7.18
N ALA A 154 -11.53 -10.05 -7.97
CA ALA A 154 -12.91 -9.62 -8.14
C ALA A 154 -13.56 -10.59 -9.11
N ASN A 155 -14.18 -11.65 -8.58
CA ASN A 155 -15.11 -12.49 -9.33
C ASN A 155 -16.16 -13.11 -8.39
N ASN A 156 -17.42 -12.76 -8.70
CA ASN A 156 -18.72 -13.25 -8.20
C ASN A 156 -19.12 -12.91 -6.76
#